data_AF-A0A3N5AHR1-F1
#
_entry.id   AF-A0A3N5AHR1-F1
#
_cell.length_a   1.000
_cell.length_b   1.000
_cell.length_c   1.000
_cell.angle_alpha   90.00
_cell.angle_beta   90.00
_cell.angle_gamma   90.00
#
_symmetry.space_group_name_H-M   'P 1'
#
loop_
_entity.id
_entity.type
_entity.pdbx_description
1 polymer ?
#
loop_
_entity_poly.entity_id
_entity_poly.type
_entity_poly.pdbx_seq_one_letter_code
_entity_poly.pdbx_strand_id
1 'polypeptide(L)'
;MIYSNDLWGYLMVREGRNAAQIDETPKDAEGCARSANLGGFTEARMSEWPIKLHQKFCFATDKGNIVSAEITRFVGGNRNSVTDPPTQVEFTATMWQRS
;
A
#
# COMPACT_ATOMS: atom_id res chain seq x y z
N MET A 1 5.67 -1.38 -2.41
CA MET A 1 5.05 -0.05 -2.41
C MET A 1 6.14 0.99 -2.44
N ILE A 2 5.99 2.01 -3.27
CA ILE A 2 6.86 3.19 -3.33
C ILE A 2 5.97 4.40 -3.12
N TYR A 3 6.41 5.31 -2.27
CA TYR A 3 5.76 6.61 -2.11
C TYR A 3 6.69 7.71 -2.61
N SER A 4 6.19 8.57 -3.50
CA SER A 4 6.88 9.76 -3.99
C SER A 4 6.03 10.98 -3.69
N ASN A 5 6.57 11.95 -2.95
CA ASN A 5 5.91 13.23 -2.68
C ASN A 5 6.55 14.32 -3.53
N ASP A 6 5.91 14.60 -4.66
CA ASP A 6 6.21 15.71 -5.56
C ASP A 6 5.18 16.84 -5.37
N LEU A 7 4.36 17.15 -6.39
CA LEU A 7 3.21 18.06 -6.29
C LEU A 7 1.91 17.33 -5.93
N TRP A 8 1.81 16.04 -6.26
CA TRP A 8 0.56 15.29 -6.21
C TRP A 8 0.62 14.10 -5.27
N GLY A 9 1.82 13.58 -5.01
CA GLY A 9 2.02 12.47 -4.09
C GLY A 9 1.49 11.17 -4.67
N TYR A 10 2.36 10.25 -5.05
CA TYR A 10 1.96 8.98 -5.66
C TYR A 10 2.35 7.82 -4.76
N LEU A 11 1.36 7.04 -4.33
CA LEU A 11 1.59 5.73 -3.74
C LEU A 11 1.39 4.68 -4.83
N MET A 12 2.45 3.98 -5.20
CA MET A 12 2.44 3.07 -6.34
C MET A 12 3.11 1.74 -6.03
N VAL A 13 2.74 0.74 -6.82
CA VAL A 13 3.44 -0.53 -6.88
C VAL A 13 4.60 -0.38 -7.86
N ARG A 14 5.77 -0.89 -7.47
CA ARG A 14 6.92 -0.92 -8.37
C ARG A 14 6.60 -1.84 -9.54
N GLU A 15 6.98 -1.44 -10.74
CA GLU A 15 6.82 -2.23 -11.97
C GLU A 15 7.26 -3.69 -11.77
N GLY A 16 6.48 -4.62 -12.35
CA GLY A 16 6.70 -6.05 -12.23
C GLY A 16 6.31 -6.66 -10.87
N ARG A 17 5.58 -5.94 -10.02
CA ARG A 17 5.02 -6.46 -8.76
C ARG A 17 3.51 -6.34 -8.76
N ASN A 18 2.86 -7.23 -8.01
CA ASN A 18 1.43 -7.20 -7.81
C ASN A 18 1.10 -6.79 -6.37
N ALA A 19 0.09 -5.94 -6.22
CA ALA A 19 -0.52 -5.66 -4.95
C ALA A 19 -2.04 -5.65 -5.08
N ALA A 20 -2.71 -6.01 -3.99
CA ALA A 20 -4.14 -5.88 -3.82
C ALA A 20 -4.42 -4.97 -2.63
N GLN A 21 -5.32 -4.01 -2.83
CA GLN A 21 -5.98 -3.31 -1.75
C GLN A 21 -7.05 -4.23 -1.17
N ILE A 22 -7.08 -4.41 0.15
CA ILE A 22 -7.98 -5.36 0.82
C ILE A 22 -8.70 -4.69 2.00
N ASP A 23 -9.91 -5.14 2.28
CA ASP A 23 -10.72 -4.63 3.39
C ASP A 23 -10.42 -5.36 4.71
N GLU A 24 -10.15 -6.67 4.62
CA GLU A 24 -9.88 -7.54 5.77
C GLU A 24 -8.41 -7.91 5.89
N THR A 25 -7.91 -8.01 7.12
CA THR A 25 -6.53 -8.48 7.36
C THR A 25 -6.47 -9.99 7.08
N PRO A 26 -5.57 -10.45 6.21
CA PRO A 26 -5.39 -11.88 5.98
C PRO A 26 -4.86 -12.54 7.25
N LYS A 27 -5.36 -13.76 7.54
CA LYS A 27 -4.94 -14.53 8.71
C LYS A 27 -3.57 -15.22 8.51
N ASP A 28 -3.19 -15.46 7.26
CA ASP A 28 -1.99 -16.20 6.89
C ASP A 28 -1.41 -15.71 5.54
N ALA A 29 -0.24 -16.27 5.21
CA ALA A 29 0.48 -15.96 3.98
C ALA A 29 -0.29 -16.37 2.72
N GLU A 30 -1.05 -17.47 2.76
CA GLU A 30 -1.73 -18.01 1.59
C GLU A 30 -2.89 -17.11 1.16
N GLY A 31 -3.70 -16.65 2.12
CA GLY A 31 -4.77 -15.69 1.87
C GLY A 31 -4.22 -14.38 1.30
N CYS A 32 -3.13 -13.88 1.86
CA CYS A 32 -2.51 -12.65 1.36
C CYS A 32 -1.90 -12.81 -0.04
N ALA A 33 -1.22 -13.93 -0.30
CA ALA A 33 -0.65 -14.25 -1.61
C ALA A 33 -1.74 -14.37 -2.67
N ARG A 34 -2.87 -15.00 -2.33
CA ARG A 34 -4.03 -15.13 -3.23
C ARG A 34 -4.57 -13.77 -3.63
N SER A 35 -4.79 -12.87 -2.67
CA SER A 35 -5.21 -11.50 -2.96
C SER A 35 -4.16 -10.77 -3.81
N ALA A 36 -2.89 -10.83 -3.43
CA ALA A 36 -1.81 -10.19 -4.20
C ALA A 36 -1.74 -10.68 -5.65
N ASN A 37 -1.96 -11.97 -5.91
CA ASN A 37 -1.96 -12.54 -7.26
C ASN A 37 -3.16 -12.11 -8.11
N LEU A 38 -4.32 -11.82 -7.49
CA LEU A 38 -5.45 -11.21 -8.19
C LEU A 38 -5.12 -9.76 -8.60
N GLY A 39 -4.20 -9.11 -7.89
CA GLY A 39 -3.82 -7.72 -8.13
C GLY A 39 -4.93 -6.75 -7.76
N GLY A 40 -5.05 -5.66 -8.51
CA GLY A 40 -6.11 -4.67 -8.34
C GLY A 40 -5.66 -3.34 -7.73
N PHE A 41 -4.42 -3.23 -7.27
CA PHE A 41 -3.82 -1.95 -6.91
C PHE A 41 -2.54 -1.71 -7.74
N THR A 42 -2.48 -0.58 -8.43
CA THR A 42 -1.29 -0.16 -9.21
C THR A 42 -0.75 1.14 -8.66
N GLU A 43 -1.61 2.15 -8.56
CA GLU A 43 -1.25 3.46 -8.03
C GLU A 43 -2.45 4.19 -7.45
N ALA A 44 -2.16 5.18 -6.62
CA ALA A 44 -3.11 6.18 -6.18
C ALA A 44 -2.43 7.53 -6.00
N ARG A 45 -3.10 8.58 -6.46
CA ARG A 45 -2.70 9.96 -6.24
C ARG A 45 -3.20 10.43 -4.88
N MET A 46 -2.27 10.64 -3.95
CA MET A 46 -2.57 10.93 -2.55
C MET A 46 -3.10 12.34 -2.31
N SER A 47 -2.91 13.29 -3.23
CA SER A 47 -3.54 14.61 -3.13
C SER A 47 -5.07 14.57 -3.30
N GLU A 48 -5.61 13.49 -3.86
CA GLU A 48 -7.06 13.23 -3.92
C GLU A 48 -7.56 12.44 -2.70
N TRP A 49 -6.65 12.06 -1.79
CA TRP A 49 -6.92 11.24 -0.61
C TRP A 49 -7.79 9.98 -0.85
N PRO A 50 -7.58 9.22 -1.94
CA PRO A 50 -8.40 8.05 -2.24
C PRO A 50 -8.16 6.89 -1.26
N ILE A 51 -6.99 6.88 -0.60
CA ILE A 51 -6.58 5.87 0.37
C ILE A 51 -6.76 6.41 1.80
N LYS A 52 -7.35 5.57 2.67
CA LYS A 52 -7.69 5.94 4.05
C LYS A 52 -6.71 5.34 5.06
N LEU A 53 -6.73 5.87 6.29
CA LEU A 53 -6.09 5.20 7.42
C LEU A 53 -6.71 3.80 7.59
N HIS A 54 -5.91 2.86 8.07
CA HIS A 54 -6.25 1.44 8.20
C HIS A 54 -6.50 0.73 6.86
N GLN A 55 -6.23 1.39 5.73
CA GLN A 55 -6.21 0.69 4.45
C GLN A 55 -5.10 -0.34 4.45
N LYS A 56 -5.45 -1.56 4.04
CA LYS A 56 -4.55 -2.69 3.98
C LYS A 56 -4.20 -3.06 2.56
N PHE A 57 -3.00 -3.59 2.40
CA PHE A 57 -2.44 -4.08 1.15
C PHE A 57 -1.83 -5.45 1.35
N CYS A 58 -2.02 -6.31 0.37
CA CYS A 58 -1.26 -7.55 0.21
C CYS A 58 -0.39 -7.47 -1.02
N PHE A 59 0.90 -7.79 -0.88
CA PHE A 59 1.81 -7.84 -2.02
C PHE A 59 2.90 -8.90 -1.85
N ALA A 60 3.35 -9.43 -2.98
CA ALA A 60 4.53 -10.28 -3.04
C ALA A 60 5.79 -9.43 -3.25
N THR A 61 6.85 -9.74 -2.52
CA THR A 61 8.17 -9.13 -2.76
C THR A 61 8.87 -9.82 -3.93
N ASP A 62 9.90 -9.16 -4.47
CA ASP A 62 10.83 -9.73 -5.45
C ASP A 62 11.53 -11.00 -4.96
N LYS A 63 11.73 -11.13 -3.65
CA LYS A 63 12.29 -12.34 -3.03
C LYS A 63 11.25 -13.43 -2.76
N GLY A 64 10.00 -13.22 -3.17
CA GLY A 64 8.90 -14.17 -2.96
C GLY A 64 8.33 -14.19 -1.54
N ASN A 65 8.69 -13.23 -0.68
CA ASN A 65 8.03 -13.06 0.61
C ASN A 65 6.64 -12.48 0.40
N ILE A 66 5.72 -12.83 1.28
CA ILE A 66 4.37 -12.27 1.28
C ILE A 66 4.28 -11.23 2.38
N VAL A 67 3.76 -10.05 2.06
CA VAL A 67 3.63 -8.94 3.00
C VAL A 67 2.18 -8.47 3.04
N SER A 68 1.63 -8.39 4.25
CA SER A 68 0.44 -7.61 4.56
C SER A 68 0.87 -6.30 5.20
N ALA A 69 0.46 -5.16 4.66
CA ALA A 69 0.77 -3.84 5.20
C ALA A 69 -0.50 -3.04 5.47
N GLU A 70 -0.60 -2.39 6.63
CA GLU A 70 -1.69 -1.50 7.02
C GLU A 70 -1.16 -0.08 7.19
N ILE A 71 -1.84 0.91 6.60
CA ILE A 71 -1.51 2.32 6.84
C ILE A 71 -1.93 2.71 8.25
N THR A 72 -0.97 3.11 9.06
CA THR A 72 -1.21 3.55 10.44
C THR A 72 -1.16 5.07 10.59
N ARG A 73 -0.43 5.77 9.71
CA ARG A 73 -0.30 7.23 9.79
C ARG A 73 -0.04 7.88 8.44
N PHE A 74 -0.61 9.07 8.28
CA PHE A 74 -0.19 10.06 7.30
C PHE A 74 0.51 11.21 8.03
N VAL A 75 1.71 11.57 7.58
CA VAL A 75 2.49 12.69 8.14
C VAL A 75 2.47 13.82 7.12
N GLY A 76 2.18 15.05 7.58
CA GLY A 76 2.04 16.22 6.70
C GLY A 76 0.82 16.17 5.77
N GLY A 77 0.75 17.15 4.86
CA GLY A 77 -0.32 17.30 3.88
C GLY A 77 -1.63 17.88 4.44
N ASN A 78 -2.58 18.16 3.54
CA ASN A 78 -3.90 18.68 3.86
C ASN A 78 -4.98 17.94 3.06
N ARG A 79 -5.89 17.27 3.78
CA ARG A 79 -7.04 16.53 3.21
C ARG A 79 -8.00 17.36 2.38
N ASN A 80 -8.04 18.66 2.63
CA ASN A 80 -8.93 19.59 1.93
C ASN A 80 -8.24 20.29 0.76
N SER A 81 -6.99 19.95 0.46
CA SER A 81 -6.22 20.51 -0.65
C SER A 81 -5.98 19.45 -1.72
N VAL A 82 -6.15 19.84 -2.98
CA VAL A 82 -5.89 18.98 -4.14
C VAL A 82 -4.41 18.92 -4.55
N THR A 83 -3.54 19.71 -3.90
CA THR A 83 -2.10 19.87 -4.23
C THR A 83 -1.18 19.69 -3.02
N ASP A 84 -1.70 19.24 -1.87
CA ASP A 84 -0.93 19.10 -0.63
C ASP A 84 -1.05 17.67 -0.06
N PRO A 85 -0.43 16.68 -0.73
CA PRO A 85 -0.43 15.28 -0.29
C PRO A 85 0.39 15.08 0.99
N PRO A 86 0.22 13.96 1.73
CA PRO A 86 1.06 13.63 2.88
C PRO A 86 2.55 13.60 2.52
N THR A 87 3.44 14.18 3.32
CA THR A 87 4.90 14.09 3.08
C THR A 87 5.45 12.69 3.31
N GLN A 88 4.78 11.91 4.17
CA GLN A 88 5.15 10.53 4.46
C GLN A 88 3.90 9.69 4.80
N VAL A 89 3.96 8.41 4.44
CA VAL A 89 2.96 7.39 4.80
C VAL A 89 3.65 6.31 5.61
N GLU A 90 3.15 6.03 6.81
CA GLU A 90 3.67 4.98 7.69
C GLU A 90 2.78 3.73 7.63
N PHE A 91 3.44 2.57 7.68
CA PHE A 91 2.79 1.28 7.61
C PHE A 91 3.24 0.40 8.78
N THR A 92 2.31 -0.39 9.32
CA THR A 92 2.64 -1.61 10.05
C THR A 92 2.59 -2.78 9.07
N ALA A 93 3.60 -3.65 9.09
CA ALA A 93 3.68 -4.77 8.16
C ALA A 93 3.91 -6.10 8.87
N THR A 94 3.21 -7.14 8.40
CA THR A 94 3.49 -8.54 8.69
C THR A 94 4.12 -9.16 7.46
N MET A 95 5.27 -9.80 7.62
CA MET A 95 5.97 -10.49 6.55
C MET A 95 6.08 -11.97 6.85
N TRP A 96 5.66 -12.80 5.89
CA TRP A 96 5.89 -14.24 5.90
C TRP A 96 7.02 -14.56 4.93
N GLN A 97 8.07 -15.18 5.46
CA GLN A 97 9.19 -15.65 4.65
C GLN A 97 8.78 -16.91 3.90
N ARG A 98 9.23 -17.02 2.66
CA ARG A 98 9.11 -18.26 1.90
C ARG A 98 10.14 -19.26 2.45
N SER A 99 9.65 -20.42 2.89
CA SER A 99 10.48 -21.55 3.38
C SER A 99 11.45 -22.06 2.31
#